data_AF-A0A1H1YF65-F1
#
_entry.id   AF-A0A1H1YF65-F1
#
_cell.length_a   1.000
_cell.length_b   1.000
_cell.length_c   1.000
_cell.angle_alpha   90.00
_cell.angle_beta   90.00
_cell.angle_gamma   90.00
#
_symmetry.space_group_name_H-M   'P 1'
#
loop_
_entity.id
_entity.type
_entity.pdbx_description
1 polymer ?
#
loop_
_entity_poly.entity_id
_entity_poly.type
_entity_poly.pdbx_seq_one_letter_code
_entity_poly.pdbx_strand_id
1 'polypeptide(L)'
;MLKGFREFIMRGNVIDLAVAVVIGAAFTGVVNSIVANLFTPLIGAIFDAESLDEAMILPLPGGGGLKFGAVLGSIITFLIVAAVVYFVFVLPINKMKEMQEAKRKAGVEDAADVAAPVTELDLLTEIRDALVASEDKQLR
;
A
#
# COMPACT_ATOMS: atom_id res chain seq x y z
N MET A 1 -31.48 13.84 -8.95
CA MET A 1 -30.05 13.52 -9.22
C MET A 1 -29.20 13.56 -7.95
N LEU A 2 -29.23 14.63 -7.14
CA LEU A 2 -28.49 14.71 -5.87
C LEU A 2 -28.78 13.56 -4.87
N LYS A 3 -30.06 13.14 -4.72
CA LYS A 3 -30.42 11.98 -3.87
C LYS A 3 -29.77 10.68 -4.36
N GLY A 4 -29.90 10.38 -5.66
CA GLY A 4 -29.30 9.17 -6.26
C GLY A 4 -27.77 9.16 -6.24
N PHE A 5 -27.12 10.33 -6.33
CA PHE A 5 -25.68 10.47 -6.16
C PHE A 5 -25.23 10.21 -4.71
N ARG A 6 -25.96 10.75 -3.74
CA ARG A 6 -25.72 10.46 -2.31
C ARG A 6 -25.89 8.97 -2.02
N GLU A 7 -26.91 8.34 -2.57
CA GLU A 7 -27.21 6.91 -2.40
C GLU A 7 -26.19 5.99 -3.09
N PHE A 8 -25.57 6.48 -4.17
CA PHE A 8 -24.45 5.83 -4.84
C PHE A 8 -23.16 5.92 -4.01
N ILE A 9 -22.83 7.10 -3.47
CA ILE A 9 -21.65 7.28 -2.61
C ILE A 9 -21.81 6.54 -1.27
N MET A 10 -23.00 6.55 -0.67
CA MET A 10 -23.26 5.82 0.59
C MET A 10 -23.16 4.29 0.46
N ARG A 11 -22.97 3.77 -0.75
CA ARG A 11 -22.56 2.38 -0.98
C ARG A 11 -21.10 2.26 -0.56
N GLY A 12 -20.84 1.94 0.72
CA GLY A 12 -19.55 2.06 1.42
C GLY A 12 -18.29 1.70 0.62
N ASN A 13 -18.36 0.66 -0.22
CA ASN A 13 -17.30 0.26 -1.15
C ASN A 13 -16.77 1.40 -2.05
N VAL A 14 -17.58 2.40 -2.41
CA VAL A 14 -17.17 3.54 -3.25
C VAL A 14 -16.39 4.58 -2.45
N ILE A 15 -16.77 4.83 -1.19
CA ILE A 15 -16.08 5.78 -0.31
C ILE A 15 -14.68 5.25 0.01
N ASP A 16 -14.56 3.98 0.39
CA ASP A 16 -13.27 3.39 0.73
C ASP A 16 -12.31 3.39 -0.46
N LEU A 17 -12.82 3.09 -1.67
CA LEU A 17 -12.06 3.18 -2.90
C LEU A 17 -11.64 4.62 -3.19
N ALA A 18 -12.55 5.59 -3.06
CA ALA A 18 -12.25 7.00 -3.29
C ALA A 18 -11.16 7.51 -2.33
N VAL A 19 -11.25 7.15 -1.05
CA VAL A 19 -10.25 7.50 -0.03
C VAL A 19 -8.90 6.86 -0.38
N ALA A 20 -8.87 5.58 -0.76
CA ALA A 20 -7.65 4.89 -1.15
C ALA A 20 -6.94 5.59 -2.33
N VAL A 21 -7.69 5.99 -3.36
CA VAL A 21 -7.14 6.68 -4.54
C VAL A 21 -6.58 8.06 -4.19
N VAL A 22 -7.32 8.85 -3.40
CA VAL A 22 -6.90 10.21 -3.01
C VAL A 22 -5.64 10.17 -2.13
N ILE A 23 -5.62 9.28 -1.13
CA ILE A 23 -4.45 9.12 -0.26
C ILE A 23 -3.25 8.60 -1.05
N GLY A 24 -3.46 7.62 -1.94
CA GLY A 24 -2.40 7.09 -2.81
C GLY A 24 -1.77 8.15 -3.71
N ALA A 25 -2.59 9.03 -4.32
CA ALA A 25 -2.13 10.13 -5.14
C ALA A 25 -1.36 11.18 -4.31
N ALA A 26 -1.89 11.57 -3.15
CA ALA A 26 -1.24 12.54 -2.26
C ALA A 26 0.11 12.02 -1.75
N PHE A 27 0.18 10.75 -1.34
CA PHE A 27 1.41 10.12 -0.87
C PHE A 27 2.47 10.03 -1.97
N THR A 28 2.06 9.61 -3.18
CA THR A 28 2.95 9.60 -4.36
C THR A 28 3.55 10.98 -4.61
N GLY A 29 2.75 12.05 -4.46
CA GLY A 29 3.24 13.43 -4.55
C GLY A 29 4.32 13.77 -3.51
N VAL A 30 4.16 13.33 -2.27
CA VAL A 30 5.15 13.54 -1.20
C VAL A 30 6.45 12.81 -1.52
N VAL A 31 6.38 11.53 -1.91
CA VAL A 31 7.58 10.75 -2.24
C VAL A 31 8.29 11.35 -3.46
N ASN A 32 7.55 11.70 -4.52
CA ASN A 32 8.12 12.33 -5.70
C ASN A 32 8.80 13.67 -5.37
N SER A 33 8.22 14.47 -4.48
CA SER A 33 8.82 15.72 -4.02
C SER A 33 10.14 15.47 -3.30
N ILE A 34 10.21 14.46 -2.43
CA ILE A 34 11.45 14.10 -1.73
C ILE A 34 12.49 13.62 -2.75
N VAL A 35 12.10 12.77 -3.70
CA VAL A 35 13.05 12.29 -4.73
C VAL A 35 13.57 13.45 -5.58
N ALA A 36 12.67 14.29 -6.11
CA ALA A 36 13.03 15.40 -6.97
C ALA A 36 13.92 16.44 -6.27
N ASN A 37 13.61 16.78 -5.01
CA ASN A 37 14.28 17.88 -4.31
C ASN A 37 15.48 17.45 -3.46
N LEU A 38 15.56 16.18 -3.05
CA LEU A 38 16.66 15.68 -2.22
C LEU A 38 17.55 14.72 -3.00
N PHE A 39 16.97 13.68 -3.59
CA PHE A 39 17.76 12.60 -4.20
C PHE A 39 18.30 12.96 -5.58
N THR A 40 17.50 13.57 -6.46
CA THR A 40 17.94 14.00 -7.80
C THR A 40 19.16 14.92 -7.76
N PRO A 41 19.21 16.00 -6.94
CA PRO A 41 20.42 16.83 -6.86
C PRO A 41 21.61 16.11 -6.22
N LEU A 42 21.39 15.21 -5.25
CA LEU A 42 22.45 14.37 -4.67
C LEU A 42 23.07 13.44 -5.72
N ILE A 43 22.23 12.82 -6.54
CA ILE A 43 22.69 11.95 -7.63
C ILE A 43 23.41 12.79 -8.70
N GLY A 44 22.85 13.94 -9.11
CA GLY A 44 23.48 14.86 -10.06
C GLY A 44 24.88 15.30 -9.62
N ALA A 45 25.04 15.63 -8.34
CA ALA A 45 26.33 15.99 -7.76
C ALA A 45 27.38 14.86 -7.77
N ILE A 46 26.97 13.60 -7.66
CA ILE A 46 27.89 12.44 -7.71
C ILE A 46 28.36 12.15 -9.14
N PHE A 47 27.51 12.40 -10.14
CA PHE A 47 27.81 12.15 -11.55
C PHE A 47 28.39 13.37 -12.28
N ASP A 48 28.72 14.45 -11.56
CA ASP A 48 29.25 15.72 -12.10
C ASP A 48 28.40 16.27 -13.25
N ALA A 49 27.07 16.14 -13.12
CA ALA A 49 26.10 16.58 -14.11
C ALA A 49 25.02 17.43 -13.44
N GLU A 50 24.77 18.63 -13.97
CA GLU A 50 23.70 19.54 -13.50
C GLU A 50 22.32 18.88 -13.59
N SER A 51 22.18 17.88 -14.46
CA SER A 51 21.09 16.90 -14.50
C SER A 51 21.49 15.63 -15.25
N LEU A 52 20.90 14.48 -14.90
CA LEU A 52 21.05 13.24 -15.69
C LEU A 52 20.55 13.41 -17.15
N ASP A 53 19.77 14.45 -17.44
CA ASP A 53 19.31 14.78 -18.78
C ASP A 53 20.44 15.17 -19.74
N GLU A 54 21.58 15.63 -19.23
CA GLU A 54 22.71 16.15 -20.02
C GLU A 54 23.88 15.18 -20.15
N ALA A 55 23.95 14.16 -19.29
CA ALA A 55 25.10 13.25 -19.21
C ALA A 55 25.26 12.30 -20.40
N MET A 56 24.19 12.05 -21.18
CA MET A 56 24.25 11.28 -22.43
C MET A 56 23.18 11.76 -23.42
N ILE A 57 23.46 12.89 -24.08
CA ILE A 57 22.69 13.31 -25.26
C ILE A 57 23.28 12.56 -26.46
N LEU A 58 22.54 11.58 -27.00
CA LEU A 58 22.85 11.04 -28.32
C LEU A 58 22.20 11.97 -29.35
N PRO A 59 22.96 12.76 -30.13
CA PRO A 59 22.38 13.67 -31.11
C PRO A 59 21.73 12.85 -32.23
N LEU A 60 20.43 13.04 -32.46
CA LEU A 60 19.78 12.52 -33.65
C LEU A 60 19.88 13.53 -34.80
N PRO A 61 19.99 13.06 -36.05
CA PRO A 61 19.82 13.94 -37.20
C PRO A 61 18.40 14.52 -37.19
N GLY A 62 18.27 15.84 -37.04
CA GLY A 62 16.99 16.55 -36.98
C GLY A 62 16.79 17.49 -35.78
N GLY A 63 17.78 17.62 -34.88
CA GLY A 63 17.74 18.61 -33.78
C GLY A 63 17.11 18.09 -32.47
N GLY A 64 16.78 16.81 -32.39
CA GLY A 64 16.40 16.14 -31.15
C GLY A 64 17.56 15.33 -30.56
N GLY A 65 17.71 15.34 -29.23
CA GLY A 65 18.67 14.52 -28.50
C GLY A 65 17.96 13.45 -27.67
N LEU A 66 18.39 12.18 -27.77
CA LEU A 66 17.92 11.12 -26.87
C LEU A 66 18.59 11.31 -25.51
N LYS A 67 17.80 11.66 -24.49
CA LYS A 67 18.25 11.87 -23.10
C LYS A 67 18.25 10.54 -22.33
N PHE A 68 19.27 9.70 -22.54
CA PHE A 68 19.35 8.40 -21.87
C PHE A 68 19.46 8.51 -20.35
N GLY A 69 20.09 9.56 -19.84
CA GLY A 69 20.18 9.74 -18.39
C GLY A 69 18.86 10.19 -17.74
N ALA A 70 17.93 10.81 -18.48
CA ALA A 70 16.56 11.04 -17.99
C ALA A 70 15.84 9.72 -17.66
N VAL A 71 16.05 8.71 -18.51
CA VAL A 71 15.51 7.35 -18.32
C VAL A 71 16.19 6.65 -17.15
N LEU A 72 17.51 6.77 -17.01
CA LEU A 72 18.22 6.22 -15.86
C LEU A 72 17.78 6.88 -14.54
N GLY A 73 17.58 8.21 -14.56
CA GLY A 73 17.09 8.96 -13.41
C GLY A 73 15.67 8.57 -12.99
N SER A 74 14.78 8.31 -13.96
CA SER A 74 13.44 7.81 -13.66
C SER A 74 13.44 6.39 -13.08
N ILE A 75 14.37 5.53 -13.53
CA ILE A 75 14.57 4.19 -12.95
C ILE A 75 15.06 4.30 -11.49
N ILE A 76 16.07 5.15 -11.23
CA ILE A 76 16.56 5.35 -9.86
C ILE A 76 15.45 5.90 -8.96
N THR A 77 14.69 6.89 -9.46
CA THR A 77 13.53 7.45 -8.76
C THR A 77 12.51 6.37 -8.42
N PHE A 78 12.17 5.52 -9.37
CA PHE A 78 11.24 4.40 -9.17
C PHE A 78 11.74 3.43 -8.08
N LEU A 79 13.03 3.07 -8.11
CA LEU A 79 13.62 2.20 -7.09
C LEU A 79 13.58 2.82 -5.69
N ILE A 80 13.82 4.13 -5.56
CA ILE A 80 13.74 4.83 -4.28
C ILE A 80 12.28 4.86 -3.78
N VAL A 81 11.32 5.19 -4.64
CA VAL A 81 9.89 5.17 -4.30
C VAL A 81 9.47 3.78 -3.81
N ALA A 82 9.85 2.73 -4.54
CA ALA A 82 9.56 1.35 -4.18
C ALA A 82 10.19 0.97 -2.82
N ALA A 83 11.43 1.38 -2.57
CA ALA A 83 12.12 1.14 -1.30
C ALA A 83 11.40 1.83 -0.13
N VAL A 84 11.01 3.10 -0.29
CA VAL A 84 10.28 3.85 0.75
C VAL A 84 8.93 3.20 1.04
N VAL A 85 8.16 2.84 0.01
CA VAL A 85 6.86 2.16 0.16
C VAL A 85 7.04 0.82 0.89
N TYR A 86 8.05 0.05 0.51
CA TYR A 86 8.33 -1.24 1.14
C TYR A 86 8.69 -1.10 2.62
N PHE A 87 9.62 -0.20 2.97
CA PHE A 87 10.06 -0.04 4.36
C PHE A 87 8.99 0.60 5.25
N VAL A 88 8.20 1.54 4.75
CA VAL A 88 7.22 2.31 5.56
C VAL A 88 5.88 1.59 5.68
N PHE A 89 5.43 0.85 4.66
CA PHE A 89 4.13 0.19 4.68
C PHE A 89 4.25 -1.33 4.71
N VAL A 90 4.99 -1.93 3.77
CA VAL A 90 4.99 -3.38 3.59
C VAL A 90 5.65 -4.09 4.78
N LEU A 91 6.82 -3.62 5.21
CA LEU A 91 7.57 -4.21 6.32
C LEU A 91 6.80 -4.17 7.65
N PRO A 92 6.26 -3.03 8.13
CA PRO A 92 5.52 -3.01 9.39
C PRO A 92 4.21 -3.79 9.30
N ILE A 93 3.48 -3.73 8.18
CA ILE A 93 2.24 -4.51 8.00
C ILE A 93 2.56 -6.00 8.03
N ASN A 94 3.60 -6.45 7.34
CA ASN A 94 4.02 -7.86 7.36
C ASN A 94 4.46 -8.30 8.76
N LYS A 95 5.24 -7.47 9.46
CA LYS A 95 5.68 -7.75 10.83
C LYS A 95 4.50 -7.82 11.82
N MET A 96 3.50 -6.96 11.67
CA MET A 96 2.28 -6.99 12.48
C MET A 96 1.46 -8.25 12.21
N LYS A 97 1.31 -8.65 10.94
CA LYS A 97 0.60 -9.88 10.54
C LYS A 97 1.29 -11.12 11.10
N GLU A 98 2.61 -11.22 10.97
CA GLU A 98 3.40 -12.32 11.55
C GLU A 98 3.24 -12.40 13.07
N MET A 99 3.22 -11.25 13.76
CA MET A 99 2.99 -11.20 15.20
C MET A 99 1.56 -11.62 15.59
N GLN A 100 0.55 -11.22 14.82
CA GLN A 100 -0.84 -11.66 15.04
C GLN A 100 -1.01 -13.16 14.78
N GLU A 101 -0.41 -13.69 13.71
CA GLU A 101 -0.44 -15.12 13.41
C GLU A 101 0.32 -15.95 14.43
N ALA A 102 1.46 -15.46 14.94
CA ALA A 102 2.22 -16.12 16.00
C ALA A 102 1.45 -16.17 17.32
N LYS A 103 0.74 -15.08 17.68
CA LYS A 103 -0.12 -15.03 18.86
C LYS A 103 -1.35 -15.92 18.73
N ARG A 104 -1.99 -15.93 17.55
CA ARG A 104 -3.11 -16.82 17.24
C ARG A 104 -2.71 -18.31 17.29
N LYS A 105 -1.49 -18.65 16.86
CA LYS A 105 -0.94 -20.01 16.98
C LYS A 105 -0.53 -20.38 18.41
N ALA A 106 -0.23 -19.41 19.26
CA ALA A 106 0.14 -19.62 20.66
C ALA A 106 -1.06 -19.75 21.61
N GLY A 107 -2.31 -19.73 21.09
CA GLY A 107 -3.53 -19.91 21.90
C GLY A 107 -3.81 -18.78 22.88
N VAL A 108 -3.13 -17.63 22.73
CA VAL A 108 -3.42 -16.42 23.49
C VAL A 108 -4.43 -15.63 22.67
N GLU A 109 -5.71 -15.79 23.00
CA GLU A 109 -6.76 -14.87 22.59
C GLU A 109 -6.42 -13.51 23.22
N ASP A 110 -5.78 -12.63 22.45
CA ASP A 110 -5.53 -11.26 22.88
C ASP A 110 -6.89 -10.56 23.02
N ALA A 111 -7.13 -9.97 24.19
CA ALA A 111 -8.27 -9.09 24.49
C ALA A 111 -8.39 -7.85 23.58
N ALA A 112 -7.51 -7.70 22.58
CA ALA A 112 -7.62 -6.71 21.52
C ALA A 112 -8.67 -7.08 20.46
N ASP A 113 -9.05 -8.37 20.34
CA ASP A 113 -10.17 -8.80 19.48
C ASP A 113 -11.54 -8.40 20.06
N VAL A 114 -11.62 -7.95 21.32
CA VAL A 114 -12.87 -7.44 21.92
C VAL A 114 -13.34 -6.13 21.26
N ALA A 115 -12.46 -5.43 20.53
CA ALA A 115 -12.79 -4.22 19.79
C ALA A 115 -13.02 -4.47 18.29
N ALA A 116 -12.73 -5.67 17.78
CA ALA A 116 -13.12 -6.05 16.43
C ALA A 116 -14.62 -6.35 16.43
N PRO A 117 -15.42 -5.81 15.50
CA PRO A 117 -16.80 -6.25 15.35
C PRO A 117 -16.79 -7.76 15.11
N VAL A 118 -17.59 -8.50 15.90
CA VAL A 118 -17.74 -9.97 15.82
C VAL A 118 -17.72 -10.39 14.35
N THR A 119 -16.67 -11.09 13.94
CA THR A 119 -16.50 -11.40 12.53
C THR A 119 -17.47 -12.52 12.14
N GLU A 120 -17.87 -12.58 10.87
CA GLU A 120 -18.73 -13.68 10.40
C GLU A 120 -18.10 -15.05 10.70
N LEU A 121 -16.76 -15.14 10.73
CA LEU A 121 -16.05 -16.36 11.08
C LEU A 121 -16.25 -16.75 12.56
N ASP A 122 -16.34 -15.78 13.47
CA ASP A 122 -16.59 -16.04 14.90
C ASP A 122 -18.02 -16.55 15.10
N LEU A 123 -18.99 -15.90 14.46
CA LEU A 123 -20.39 -16.33 14.48
C LEU A 123 -20.56 -17.72 13.86
N LEU A 124 -19.87 -18.01 12.76
CA LEU A 124 -19.90 -19.34 12.14
C LEU A 124 -19.26 -20.41 13.04
N THR A 125 -18.25 -20.04 13.82
CA THR A 125 -17.62 -20.94 14.81
C THR A 125 -18.60 -21.24 15.95
N GLU A 126 -19.25 -20.20 16.50
CA GLU A 126 -20.28 -20.37 17.52
C GLU A 126 -21.48 -21.20 17.04
N ILE A 127 -21.94 -20.98 15.81
CA ILE A 127 -23.04 -21.76 15.20
C ILE A 127 -22.63 -23.22 15.01
N ARG A 128 -21.40 -23.48 14.53
CA ARG A 128 -20.87 -24.85 14.40
C ARG A 128 -20.87 -25.54 15.76
N ASP A 129 -20.36 -24.88 16.79
CA ASP A 129 -20.23 -25.45 18.12
C ASP A 129 -21.62 -25.68 18.76
N ALA A 130 -22.57 -24.77 18.53
CA ALA A 130 -23.97 -24.94 18.93
C ALA A 130 -24.67 -26.11 18.21
N LEU A 131 -24.39 -26.32 16.92
CA LEU A 131 -24.92 -27.44 16.15
C LEU A 131 -24.37 -28.78 16.65
N VAL A 132 -23.06 -28.88 16.85
CA VAL A 132 -22.43 -30.10 17.39
C VAL A 132 -22.98 -30.44 18.77
N ALA A 133 -23.13 -29.45 19.65
CA ALA A 133 -23.72 -29.63 20.97
C ALA A 133 -25.21 -30.05 20.91
N SER A 134 -25.94 -29.61 19.88
CA SER A 134 -27.34 -29.99 19.68
C SER A 134 -27.49 -31.42 19.16
N GLU A 135 -26.57 -31.87 18.30
CA GLU A 135 -26.55 -33.22 17.72
C GLU A 135 -26.24 -34.28 18.79
N ASP A 136 -25.27 -34.00 19.67
CA ASP A 136 -24.93 -34.86 20.83
C ASP A 136 -26.08 -35.00 21.83
N LYS A 137 -26.96 -34.00 21.92
CA LYS A 137 -28.14 -34.02 22.82
C LYS A 137 -29.31 -34.80 22.22
N GLN A 138 -29.35 -34.99 20.91
CA GLN A 138 -30.38 -35.81 20.24
C GLN A 138 -30.00 -37.30 20.20
N LEU A 139 -28.72 -37.63 20.36
CA LEU A 139 -28.20 -39.01 20.37
C LEU A 139 -28.19 -39.67 21.76
N ARG A 140 -28.62 -38.96 22.81
CA ARG A 140 -28.76 -39.46 24.19
C ARG A 140 -30.22 -39.51 24.61
#